data_AF-A0A1J5WGC3-F1
#
_entry.id   AF-A0A1J5WGC3-F1
#
_cell.length_a   1.000
_cell.length_b   1.000
_cell.length_c   1.000
_cell.angle_alpha   90.00
_cell.angle_beta   90.00
_cell.angle_gamma   90.00
#
_symmetry.space_group_name_H-M   'P 1'
#
loop_
_entity.id
_entity.type
_entity.pdbx_description
1 polymer ?
#
loop_
_entity_poly.entity_id
_entity_poly.type
_entity_poly.pdbx_seq_one_letter_code
_entity_poly.pdbx_strand_id
1 'polypeptide(L)'
;IWVGKVKRLELKDYTVQILPKLRFHKENEAKVFVLDAYYTKYITEMLKMEKESIWIGKVKRLKLKAYAVEILPKLKLHRENEMEELVLKTAWPGPVSWMLEMENKGIRIGKVRKINLEGCAEKIKDKLDFTLVGAKE
;
A
#
# COMPACT_ATOMS: atom_id res chain seq x y z
N ILE A 1 -12.56 1.48 -15.22
CA ILE A 1 -13.32 0.30 -14.75
C ILE A 1 -13.93 0.66 -13.40
N TRP A 2 -15.25 0.57 -13.24
CA TRP A 2 -15.89 0.86 -11.96
C TRP A 2 -15.96 -0.42 -11.14
N VAL A 3 -15.45 -0.36 -9.91
CA VAL A 3 -15.42 -1.50 -9.01
C VAL A 3 -16.34 -1.17 -7.84
N GLY A 4 -17.38 -1.98 -7.68
CA GLY A 4 -18.33 -1.86 -6.58
C GLY A 4 -17.71 -2.24 -5.24
N LYS A 5 -18.44 -2.95 -4.39
CA LYS A 5 -17.92 -3.41 -3.10
C LYS A 5 -16.97 -4.58 -3.30
N VAL A 6 -15.68 -4.36 -3.07
CA VAL A 6 -14.66 -5.41 -3.15
C VAL A 6 -14.44 -6.01 -1.78
N LYS A 7 -14.64 -7.32 -1.63
CA LYS A 7 -14.23 -8.01 -0.39
C LYS A 7 -12.72 -8.26 -0.36
N ARG A 8 -12.15 -8.76 -1.46
CA ARG A 8 -10.74 -9.07 -1.61
C ARG A 8 -10.26 -8.69 -2.99
N LEU A 9 -9.16 -7.95 -3.07
CA LEU A 9 -8.43 -7.68 -4.31
C LEU A 9 -7.02 -8.24 -4.19
N GLU A 10 -6.58 -8.95 -5.22
CA GLU A 10 -5.22 -9.46 -5.32
C GLU A 10 -4.74 -9.24 -6.75
N LEU A 11 -3.74 -8.39 -6.93
CA LEU A 11 -3.10 -8.12 -8.22
C LEU A 11 -1.66 -8.58 -8.17
N LYS A 12 -1.26 -9.38 -9.17
CA LYS A 12 0.08 -9.93 -9.29
C LYS A 12 0.74 -9.52 -10.60
N ASP A 13 2.02 -9.19 -10.52
CA ASP A 13 2.90 -8.86 -11.62
C ASP A 13 2.27 -7.85 -12.58
N TYR A 14 2.17 -8.17 -13.86
CA TYR A 14 1.63 -7.28 -14.89
C TYR A 14 0.22 -6.77 -14.57
N THR A 15 -0.56 -7.51 -13.78
CA THR A 15 -1.92 -7.12 -13.39
C THR A 15 -1.92 -5.90 -12.47
N VAL A 16 -0.82 -5.61 -11.76
CA VAL A 16 -0.72 -4.43 -10.90
C VAL A 16 -0.92 -3.13 -11.71
N GLN A 17 -0.58 -3.12 -13.00
CA GLN A 17 -0.77 -1.99 -13.90
C GLN A 17 -2.24 -1.60 -14.12
N ILE A 18 -3.20 -2.47 -13.79
CA ILE A 18 -4.62 -2.12 -13.88
C ILE A 18 -5.06 -1.22 -12.73
N LEU A 19 -4.31 -1.17 -11.62
CA LEU A 19 -4.72 -0.51 -10.39
C LEU A 19 -5.17 0.95 -10.62
N PRO A 20 -4.44 1.80 -11.37
CA PRO A 20 -4.87 3.18 -11.63
C PRO A 20 -6.15 3.29 -12.47
N LYS A 21 -6.51 2.23 -13.19
CA LYS A 21 -7.73 2.16 -14.03
C LYS A 21 -8.96 1.72 -13.23
N LEU A 22 -8.77 1.24 -12.00
CA LEU A 22 -9.84 0.84 -11.09
C LEU A 22 -10.34 2.07 -10.33
N ARG A 23 -11.63 2.34 -10.44
CA ARG A 23 -12.32 3.35 -9.62
C ARG A 23 -13.14 2.62 -8.56
N PHE A 24 -12.72 2.75 -7.30
CA PHE A 24 -13.43 2.19 -6.16
C PHE A 24 -14.55 3.12 -5.70
N HIS A 25 -15.66 2.55 -5.25
CA HIS A 25 -16.71 3.31 -4.59
C HIS A 25 -16.17 4.09 -3.38
N LYS A 26 -16.73 5.27 -3.08
CA LYS A 26 -16.31 6.08 -1.91
C LYS A 26 -16.45 5.30 -0.59
N GLU A 27 -17.47 4.45 -0.52
CA GLU A 27 -17.75 3.56 0.61
C GLU A 27 -17.15 2.15 0.42
N ASN A 28 -16.15 1.99 -0.44
CA ASN A 28 -15.49 0.69 -0.58
C ASN A 28 -14.69 0.36 0.69
N GLU A 29 -15.00 -0.78 1.29
CA GLU A 29 -14.35 -1.33 2.46
C GLU A 29 -13.75 -2.69 2.12
N ALA A 30 -12.55 -2.69 1.54
CA ALA A 30 -11.86 -3.93 1.19
C ALA A 30 -11.36 -4.63 2.45
N LYS A 31 -11.73 -5.90 2.63
CA LYS A 31 -11.19 -6.71 3.74
C LYS A 31 -9.72 -7.00 3.51
N VAL A 32 -9.34 -7.29 2.27
CA VAL A 32 -7.97 -7.68 1.90
C VAL A 32 -7.59 -7.03 0.57
N PHE A 33 -6.43 -6.36 0.55
CA PHE A 33 -5.86 -5.73 -0.63
C PHE A 33 -4.41 -6.17 -0.76
N VAL A 34 -4.08 -6.92 -1.81
CA VAL A 34 -2.75 -7.49 -2.04
C VAL A 34 -2.20 -7.02 -3.37
N LEU A 35 -1.01 -6.45 -3.36
CA LEU A 35 -0.20 -6.18 -4.55
C LEU A 35 1.12 -6.94 -4.44
N ASP A 36 1.45 -7.71 -5.46
CA ASP A 36 2.68 -8.47 -5.56
C ASP A 36 3.31 -8.20 -6.92
N ALA A 37 4.49 -7.60 -6.97
CA ALA A 37 5.15 -7.29 -8.23
C ALA A 37 6.62 -7.70 -8.13
N TYR A 38 6.99 -8.77 -8.83
CA TYR A 38 8.35 -9.29 -8.74
C TYR A 38 9.37 -8.45 -9.52
N TYR A 39 8.92 -7.66 -10.51
CA TYR A 39 9.78 -6.79 -11.31
C TYR A 39 9.27 -5.35 -11.35
N THR A 40 10.20 -4.38 -11.33
CA THR A 40 9.89 -2.94 -11.43
C THR A 40 9.09 -2.56 -12.68
N LYS A 41 9.27 -3.28 -13.80
CA LYS A 41 8.53 -3.04 -15.06
C LYS A 41 7.01 -3.12 -14.92
N TYR A 42 6.51 -3.80 -13.89
CA TYR A 42 5.08 -3.90 -13.62
C TYR A 42 4.50 -2.69 -12.89
N ILE A 43 5.34 -1.83 -12.36
CA ILE A 43 4.92 -0.67 -11.55
C ILE A 43 5.43 0.66 -12.10
N THR A 44 6.27 0.65 -13.14
CA THR A 44 6.91 1.84 -13.72
C THR A 44 5.93 2.98 -14.01
N GLU A 45 4.77 2.67 -14.58
CA GLU A 45 3.75 3.68 -14.86
C GLU A 45 3.16 4.30 -13.59
N MET A 46 3.08 3.54 -12.50
CA MET A 46 2.57 4.00 -11.22
C MET A 46 3.60 4.85 -10.47
N LEU A 47 4.89 4.55 -10.64
CA LEU A 47 5.97 5.34 -10.04
C LEU A 47 6.00 6.78 -10.58
N LYS A 48 5.57 6.98 -11.83
CA LYS A 48 5.43 8.29 -12.46
C LYS A 48 4.21 9.09 -11.98
N MET A 49 3.26 8.46 -11.29
CA MET A 49 2.06 9.14 -10.80
C MET A 49 2.38 10.02 -9.60
N GLU A 50 1.54 11.02 -9.35
CA GLU A 50 1.69 11.88 -8.17
C GLU A 50 1.47 11.10 -6.87
N LYS A 51 2.00 11.61 -5.75
CA LYS A 51 1.75 11.05 -4.42
C LYS A 51 0.24 11.06 -4.14
N GLU A 52 -0.25 10.04 -3.43
CA GLU A 52 -1.67 9.91 -3.07
C GLU A 52 -2.66 10.03 -4.26
N SER A 53 -2.26 9.63 -5.47
CA SER A 53 -3.10 9.72 -6.67
C SER A 53 -4.09 8.55 -6.82
N ILE A 54 -3.79 7.39 -6.24
CA ILE A 54 -4.58 6.16 -6.40
C ILE A 54 -5.50 5.96 -5.19
N TRP A 55 -6.77 6.35 -5.32
CA TRP A 55 -7.77 6.14 -4.28
C TRP A 55 -8.21 4.67 -4.19
N ILE A 56 -8.00 4.04 -3.02
CA ILE A 56 -8.42 2.65 -2.76
C ILE A 56 -9.49 2.51 -1.65
N GLY A 57 -9.90 3.63 -1.04
CA GLY A 57 -10.95 3.66 -0.01
C GLY A 57 -10.46 3.18 1.36
N LYS A 58 -11.31 2.44 2.08
CA LYS A 58 -10.98 1.82 3.38
C LYS A 58 -10.48 0.39 3.14
N VAL A 59 -9.39 0.02 3.81
CA VAL A 59 -8.76 -1.30 3.70
C VAL A 59 -8.44 -1.84 5.08
N LYS A 60 -8.96 -3.04 5.40
CA LYS A 60 -8.67 -3.72 6.67
C LYS A 60 -7.28 -4.36 6.68
N ARG A 61 -6.86 -4.98 5.57
CA ARG A 61 -5.52 -5.59 5.45
C ARG A 61 -4.87 -5.23 4.13
N LEU A 62 -3.74 -4.52 4.19
CA LEU A 62 -2.95 -4.15 3.01
C LEU A 62 -1.65 -4.96 3.00
N LYS A 63 -1.39 -5.67 1.89
CA LYS A 63 -0.16 -6.45 1.71
C LYS A 63 0.54 -6.02 0.43
N LEU A 64 1.77 -5.52 0.56
CA LEU A 64 2.62 -5.15 -0.56
C LEU A 64 3.88 -6.01 -0.55
N LYS A 65 4.20 -6.62 -1.69
CA LYS A 65 5.32 -7.55 -1.83
C LYS A 65 6.26 -7.17 -2.97
N ALA A 66 7.55 -7.42 -2.76
CA ALA A 66 8.64 -7.13 -3.69
C ALA A 66 8.61 -5.66 -4.14
N TYR A 67 8.62 -5.38 -5.44
CA TYR A 67 8.61 -4.02 -5.97
C TYR A 67 7.29 -3.30 -5.68
N ALA A 68 6.20 -4.01 -5.39
CA ALA A 68 4.91 -3.36 -5.10
C ALA A 68 4.94 -2.48 -3.84
N VAL A 69 5.96 -2.61 -2.97
CA VAL A 69 6.18 -1.71 -1.82
C VAL A 69 6.36 -0.26 -2.28
N GLU A 70 6.95 -0.02 -3.45
CA GLU A 70 7.18 1.33 -3.99
C GLU A 70 5.90 2.06 -4.40
N ILE A 71 4.80 1.32 -4.57
CA ILE A 71 3.49 1.89 -4.87
C ILE A 71 2.88 2.54 -3.62
N LEU A 72 3.29 2.14 -2.42
CA LEU A 72 2.73 2.64 -1.16
C LEU A 72 2.53 4.17 -1.10
N PRO A 73 3.53 5.03 -1.41
CA PRO A 73 3.35 6.50 -1.42
C PRO A 73 2.36 7.03 -2.48
N LYS A 74 1.98 6.21 -3.46
CA LYS A 74 1.01 6.56 -4.51
C LYS A 74 -0.42 6.21 -4.10
N LEU A 75 -0.59 5.33 -3.12
CA LEU A 75 -1.90 4.93 -2.62
C LEU A 75 -2.49 6.01 -1.71
N LYS A 76 -3.78 6.27 -1.89
CA LYS A 76 -4.58 7.15 -1.03
C LYS A 76 -5.64 6.34 -0.31
N LEU A 77 -5.48 6.25 1.00
CA LEU A 77 -6.44 5.64 1.91
C LEU A 77 -7.46 6.68 2.39
N HIS A 78 -8.63 6.20 2.80
CA HIS A 78 -9.62 7.06 3.46
C HIS A 78 -9.04 7.66 4.76
N ARG A 79 -9.37 8.92 5.09
CA ARG A 79 -8.86 9.58 6.31
C ARG A 79 -9.22 8.82 7.60
N GLU A 80 -10.42 8.26 7.62
CA GLU A 80 -10.94 7.41 8.70
C GLU A 80 -10.60 5.92 8.53
N ASN A 81 -9.55 5.59 7.77
CA ASN A 81 -9.14 4.21 7.60
C ASN A 81 -8.55 3.67 8.91
N GLU A 82 -9.18 2.62 9.44
CA GLU A 82 -8.68 1.85 10.57
C GLU A 82 -8.29 0.45 10.09
N MET A 83 -6.99 0.28 9.84
CA MET A 83 -6.40 -0.94 9.30
C MET A 83 -6.10 -1.94 10.43
N GLU A 84 -6.42 -3.21 10.21
CA GLU A 84 -6.02 -4.29 11.10
C GLU A 84 -4.55 -4.65 10.92
N GLU A 85 -4.10 -4.79 9.67
CA GLU A 85 -2.75 -5.25 9.37
C GLU A 85 -2.16 -4.58 8.12
N LEU A 86 -1.00 -3.95 8.27
CA LEU A 86 -0.14 -3.53 7.16
C LEU A 86 1.02 -4.53 7.03
N VAL A 87 1.17 -5.15 5.86
CA VAL A 87 2.30 -6.06 5.57
C VAL A 87 3.11 -5.50 4.41
N LEU A 88 4.38 -5.20 4.65
CA LEU A 88 5.34 -4.81 3.62
C LEU A 88 6.46 -5.86 3.60
N LYS A 89 6.66 -6.51 2.46
CA LYS A 89 7.70 -7.52 2.31
C LYS A 89 8.54 -7.23 1.08
N THR A 90 9.82 -6.97 1.27
CA THR A 90 10.77 -6.93 0.17
C THR A 90 12.05 -7.64 0.56
N ALA A 91 12.45 -8.62 -0.25
CA ALA A 91 13.69 -9.36 -0.02
C ALA A 91 14.93 -8.54 -0.43
N TRP A 92 14.77 -7.57 -1.34
CA TRP A 92 15.88 -6.85 -1.95
C TRP A 92 15.87 -5.37 -1.60
N PRO A 93 17.05 -4.72 -1.52
CA PRO A 93 17.14 -3.31 -1.15
C PRO A 93 16.71 -2.36 -2.28
N GLY A 94 16.71 -2.81 -3.54
CA GLY A 94 16.36 -1.98 -4.70
C GLY A 94 15.05 -1.20 -4.53
N PRO A 95 13.90 -1.88 -4.26
CA PRO A 95 12.62 -1.22 -4.06
C PRO A 95 12.60 -0.12 -2.99
N VAL A 96 13.37 -0.28 -1.92
CA VAL A 96 13.33 0.67 -0.79
C VAL A 96 14.38 1.76 -0.87
N SER A 97 15.37 1.64 -1.76
CA SER A 97 16.53 2.54 -1.79
C SER A 97 16.13 4.01 -1.91
N TRP A 98 15.28 4.36 -2.88
CA TRP A 98 14.82 5.74 -3.06
C TRP A 98 13.79 6.17 -2.01
N MET A 99 13.04 5.22 -1.44
CA MET A 99 12.10 5.52 -0.35
C MET A 99 12.81 5.99 0.92
N LEU A 100 14.08 5.63 1.11
CA LEU A 100 14.89 6.11 2.23
C LEU A 100 15.21 7.60 2.14
N GLU A 101 15.20 8.17 0.94
CA GLU A 101 15.41 9.61 0.70
C GLU A 101 14.15 10.44 1.03
N MET A 102 13.00 9.80 1.25
CA MET A 102 11.79 10.50 1.67
C MET A 102 11.93 11.08 3.07
N GLU A 103 11.17 12.14 3.33
CA GLU A 103 11.01 12.67 4.67
C GLU A 103 10.39 11.64 5.62
N ASN A 104 10.82 11.70 6.88
CA ASN A 104 10.25 10.87 7.93
C ASN A 104 8.77 11.19 8.08
N LYS A 105 7.93 10.16 8.24
CA LYS A 105 6.46 10.30 8.21
C LYS A 105 5.90 10.91 6.91
N GLY A 106 6.62 10.79 5.79
CA GLY A 106 6.17 11.27 4.48
C GLY A 106 5.08 10.41 3.82
N ILE A 107 4.84 9.19 4.32
CA ILE A 107 3.87 8.24 3.75
C ILE A 107 2.70 8.05 4.70
N ARG A 108 1.54 8.61 4.35
CA ARG A 108 0.35 8.57 5.20
C ARG A 108 -0.35 7.21 5.17
N ILE A 109 -0.37 6.51 6.30
CA ILE A 109 -1.07 5.22 6.48
C ILE A 109 -2.36 5.39 7.29
N GLY A 110 -2.35 6.25 8.31
CA GLY A 110 -3.46 6.42 9.25
C GLY A 110 -3.39 5.46 10.45
N LYS A 111 -4.55 5.02 10.96
CA LYS A 111 -4.61 4.13 12.12
C LYS A 111 -4.38 2.68 11.72
N VAL A 112 -3.50 1.97 12.41
CA VAL A 112 -3.18 0.57 12.16
C VAL A 112 -3.05 -0.21 13.46
N ARG A 113 -3.57 -1.44 13.53
CA ARG A 113 -3.42 -2.30 14.73
C ARG A 113 -2.10 -3.06 14.74
N LYS A 114 -1.71 -3.59 13.58
CA LYS A 114 -0.51 -4.41 13.44
C LYS A 114 0.26 -4.04 12.18
N ILE A 115 1.58 -3.95 12.30
CA ILE A 115 2.48 -3.74 11.17
C ILE A 115 3.45 -4.90 11.13
N ASN A 116 3.58 -5.53 9.97
CA ASN A 116 4.56 -6.55 9.69
C ASN A 116 5.47 -6.06 8.55
N LEU A 117 6.73 -5.79 8.86
CA LEU A 117 7.75 -5.39 7.90
C LEU A 117 8.74 -6.54 7.81
N GLU A 118 8.93 -7.08 6.61
CA GLU A 118 9.83 -8.20 6.37
C GLU A 118 10.96 -7.81 5.42
N GLY A 119 12.19 -8.16 5.80
CA GLY A 119 13.39 -7.97 4.99
C GLY A 119 13.78 -6.50 4.88
N CYS A 120 14.04 -6.01 3.67
CA CYS A 120 14.46 -4.62 3.46
C CYS A 120 13.33 -3.60 3.76
N ALA A 121 12.08 -4.04 3.94
CA ALA A 121 10.95 -3.17 4.31
C ALA A 121 11.12 -2.54 5.70
N GLU A 122 11.89 -3.15 6.60
CA GLU A 122 12.10 -2.62 7.96
C GLU A 122 12.78 -1.25 7.95
N LYS A 123 13.62 -0.98 6.94
CA LYS A 123 14.38 0.27 6.80
C LYS A 123 13.49 1.48 6.52
N ILE A 124 12.31 1.26 5.92
CA ILE A 124 11.37 2.35 5.58
C ILE A 124 10.34 2.59 6.68
N LYS A 125 10.43 1.91 7.84
CA LYS A 125 9.46 2.04 8.94
C LYS A 125 9.28 3.50 9.38
N ASP A 126 10.38 4.24 9.51
CA ASP A 126 10.40 5.64 9.95
C ASP A 126 9.80 6.61 8.91
N LYS A 127 9.67 6.16 7.66
CA LYS A 127 9.03 6.91 6.57
C LYS A 127 7.51 6.83 6.60
N LEU A 128 6.96 5.88 7.36
CA LEU A 128 5.52 5.66 7.47
C LEU A 128 4.92 6.52 8.59
N ASP A 129 3.94 7.35 8.24
CA ASP A 129 3.08 8.07 9.19
C ASP A 129 1.88 7.21 9.55
N PHE A 130 1.96 6.58 10.73
CA PHE A 130 0.87 5.75 11.27
C PHE A 130 0.65 6.00 12.76
N THR A 131 -0.56 5.73 13.21
CA THR A 131 -0.92 5.65 14.62
C THR A 131 -1.23 4.21 14.96
N LEU A 132 -0.45 3.60 15.87
CA LEU A 132 -0.77 2.28 16.40
C LEU A 132 -1.98 2.40 17.32
N VAL A 133 -3.05 1.70 16.96
CA VAL A 133 -4.23 1.56 17.82
C VAL A 133 -4.18 0.19 18.48
N GLY A 134 -4.29 0.16 19.82
CA GLY A 134 -4.37 -1.09 20.57
C GLY A 134 -5.53 -1.96 20.09
N ALA A 135 -5.45 -3.27 20.33
CA ALA A 135 -6.61 -4.13 20.15
C ALA A 135 -7.72 -3.60 21.08
N LYS A 136 -8.87 -3.21 20.52
CA LYS A 136 -10.10 -3.17 21.33
C LYS A 136 -10.32 -4.60 21.81
N GLU A 137 -10.17 -4.80 23.11
CA GLU A 137 -10.70 -5.94 23.86
C GLU A 137 -12.17 -6.20 23.50
#